data_AF-A0A7W0A3Y7-F1
#
_entry.id   AF-A0A7W0A3Y7-F1
#
_cell.length_a   1.000
_cell.length_b   1.000
_cell.length_c   1.000
_cell.angle_alpha   90.00
_cell.angle_beta   90.00
_cell.angle_gamma   90.00
#
_symmetry.space_group_name_H-M   'P 1'
#
loop_
_entity.id
_entity.type
_entity.pdbx_description
1 polymer ?
#
loop_
_entity_poly.entity_id
_entity_poly.type
_entity_poly.pdbx_seq_one_letter_code
_entity_poly.pdbx_strand_id
1 'polypeptide(L)'
;MWIENTEIQQDWNLAYGFHVPPRTDAAESAEVLQEPPASEVVEFLNDYGNVTSPLWTGVMGTALLDAVTNIAREGADASEELDIAATRVQEELDRLLAG
;
A
#
# COMPACT_ATOMS: atom_id res chain seq x y z
N MET A 1 26.77 -7.23 -2.86
CA MET A 1 25.43 -7.68 -3.27
C MET A 1 24.46 -6.51 -3.22
N TRP A 2 23.33 -6.54 -3.94
CA TRP A 2 22.34 -5.45 -3.95
C TRP A 2 21.87 -5.02 -2.55
N ILE A 3 21.61 -5.99 -1.65
CA ILE A 3 21.09 -5.75 -0.29
C ILE A 3 21.98 -4.81 0.54
N GLU A 4 23.29 -4.84 0.33
CA GLU A 4 24.28 -4.07 1.10
C GLU A 4 24.74 -2.81 0.35
N ASN A 5 24.26 -2.60 -0.88
CA ASN A 5 24.67 -1.48 -1.71
C ASN A 5 23.59 -0.39 -1.68
N THR A 6 23.80 0.61 -0.81
CA THR A 6 22.88 1.75 -0.66
C THR A 6 22.77 2.58 -1.94
N GLU A 7 23.87 2.77 -2.69
CA GLU A 7 23.87 3.56 -3.92
C GLU A 7 22.94 2.97 -4.98
N ILE A 8 23.02 1.66 -5.22
CA ILE A 8 22.13 0.96 -6.16
C ILE A 8 20.68 0.96 -5.65
N GLN A 9 20.48 0.84 -4.33
CA GLN A 9 19.14 0.94 -3.76
C GLN A 9 18.54 2.33 -3.98
N GLN A 10 19.32 3.40 -3.80
CA GLN A 10 18.85 4.76 -4.04
C GLN A 10 18.56 5.00 -5.53
N ASP A 11 19.48 4.62 -6.42
CA ASP A 11 19.29 4.75 -7.87
C ASP A 11 18.01 4.05 -8.34
N TRP A 12 17.84 2.78 -8.00
CA TRP A 12 16.67 2.00 -8.40
C TRP A 12 15.34 2.64 -7.96
N ASN A 13 15.31 3.16 -6.74
CA ASN A 13 14.08 3.69 -6.15
C ASN A 13 13.77 5.14 -6.58
N LEU A 14 14.78 5.93 -6.93
CA LEU A 14 14.64 7.38 -7.08
C LEU A 14 14.94 7.89 -8.49
N ALA A 15 15.61 7.11 -9.35
CA ALA A 15 15.92 7.53 -10.72
C ALA A 15 14.71 7.48 -11.67
N TYR A 16 13.67 6.72 -11.33
CA TYR A 16 12.52 6.44 -12.21
C TYR A 16 11.16 6.85 -11.62
N GLY A 17 11.17 7.64 -10.55
CA GLY A 17 9.96 8.07 -9.86
C GLY A 17 10.20 8.28 -8.37
N PHE A 18 9.12 8.21 -7.59
CA PHE A 18 9.20 8.28 -6.13
C PHE A 18 8.88 6.93 -5.53
N HIS A 19 9.92 6.14 -5.26
CA HIS A 19 9.84 4.97 -4.40
C HIS A 19 10.74 5.20 -3.19
N VAL A 20 10.23 5.01 -1.97
CA VAL A 20 11.07 5.11 -0.78
C VAL A 20 11.86 3.80 -0.64
N PRO A 21 13.20 3.84 -0.51
CA PRO A 21 13.99 2.64 -0.30
C PRO A 21 13.48 1.83 0.91
N PRO A 22 13.37 0.49 0.79
CA PRO A 22 12.80 -0.34 1.85
C PRO A 22 13.69 -0.46 3.10
N ARG A 23 14.98 -0.09 2.98
CA ARG A 23 15.90 -0.01 4.11
C ARG A 23 15.96 1.43 4.61
N THR A 24 15.70 1.64 5.90
CA THR A 24 15.73 2.96 6.53
C THR A 24 17.05 3.67 6.31
N ASP A 25 18.19 3.01 6.54
CA ASP A 25 19.53 3.60 6.31
C ASP A 25 19.71 4.14 4.87
N ALA A 26 19.12 3.45 3.88
CA ALA A 26 19.23 3.86 2.48
C ALA A 26 18.32 5.04 2.15
N ALA A 27 17.14 5.13 2.78
CA ALA A 27 16.24 6.26 2.66
C ALA A 27 16.78 7.50 3.40
N GLU A 28 17.30 7.33 4.62
CA GLU A 28 17.86 8.42 5.45
C GLU A 28 19.06 9.11 4.78
N SER A 29 19.89 8.33 4.08
CA SER A 29 21.06 8.84 3.37
C SER A 29 20.77 9.36 1.96
N ALA A 30 19.51 9.31 1.49
CA ALA A 30 19.14 9.83 0.18
C ALA A 30 18.77 11.31 0.29
N GLU A 31 19.64 12.19 -0.21
CA GLU A 31 19.47 13.66 -0.09
C GLU A 31 18.11 14.15 -0.60
N VAL A 32 17.62 13.57 -1.70
CA VAL A 32 16.32 13.94 -2.31
C VAL A 32 15.11 13.59 -1.44
N LEU A 33 15.28 12.80 -0.38
CA LEU A 33 14.22 12.42 0.56
C LEU A 33 14.23 13.23 1.86
N GLN A 34 15.19 14.15 2.04
CA GLN A 34 15.38 14.85 3.32
C GLN A 34 14.54 16.12 3.47
N GLU A 35 14.03 16.68 2.37
CA GLU A 35 13.27 17.93 2.37
C GLU A 35 11.78 17.70 2.02
N PRO A 36 10.84 18.52 2.53
CA PRO A 36 9.43 18.41 2.17
C PRO A 36 9.18 18.68 0.67
N PRO A 37 8.21 17.99 0.05
CA PRO A 37 7.26 17.05 0.66
C PRO A 37 7.78 15.61 0.77
N ALA A 38 8.98 15.31 0.26
CA ALA A 38 9.49 13.94 0.22
C ALA A 38 9.71 13.37 1.62
N SER A 39 10.26 14.17 2.54
CA SER A 39 10.47 13.77 3.93
C SER A 39 9.16 13.45 4.67
N GLU A 40 8.09 14.21 4.43
CA GLU A 40 6.77 13.95 5.00
C GLU A 40 6.20 12.61 4.51
N VAL A 41 6.40 12.26 3.24
CA VAL A 41 5.95 10.95 2.71
C VAL A 41 6.75 9.80 3.32
N VAL A 42 8.06 9.98 3.53
CA VAL A 42 8.90 8.99 4.23
C VAL A 42 8.41 8.79 5.67
N GLU A 43 8.07 9.88 6.38
CA GLU A 43 7.48 9.82 7.71
C GLU A 43 6.13 9.07 7.69
N PHE A 44 5.22 9.42 6.79
CA PHE A 44 3.92 8.75 6.68
C PHE A 44 4.04 7.25 6.36
N LEU A 45 5.00 6.85 5.53
CA LEU A 45 5.25 5.45 5.24
C LEU A 45 5.82 4.69 6.44
N ASN A 46 6.67 5.32 7.25
CA ASN A 46 7.19 4.71 8.48
C ASN A 46 6.12 4.59 9.56
N ASP A 47 5.28 5.61 9.73
CA ASP A 47 4.30 5.68 10.83
C ASP A 47 3.01 4.92 10.52
N TYR A 48 2.54 4.98 9.27
CA TYR A 48 1.22 4.48 8.86
C TYR A 48 1.30 3.41 7.78
N GLY A 49 2.50 3.07 7.29
CA GLY A 49 2.70 2.03 6.29
C GLY A 49 2.19 0.69 6.78
N ASN A 50 1.39 0.03 5.95
CA ASN A 50 0.88 -1.30 6.22
C ASN A 50 1.23 -2.22 5.05
N VAL A 51 1.76 -3.39 5.37
CA VAL A 51 2.00 -4.43 4.37
C VAL A 51 0.71 -5.21 4.19
N THR A 52 0.28 -5.34 2.93
CA THR A 52 -0.88 -6.14 2.58
C THR A 52 -0.71 -7.59 3.06
N SER A 53 -1.74 -8.14 3.71
CA SER A 53 -1.73 -9.53 4.17
C SER A 53 -1.48 -10.50 3.00
N PRO A 54 -0.68 -11.58 3.19
CA PRO A 54 -0.54 -12.63 2.18
C PRO A 54 -1.85 -13.32 1.78
N LEU A 55 -2.89 -13.20 2.62
CA LEU A 55 -4.22 -13.72 2.34
C LEU A 55 -5.07 -12.77 1.49
N TRP A 56 -4.63 -11.53 1.27
CA TRP A 56 -5.37 -10.57 0.47
C TRP A 56 -5.30 -10.95 -1.01
N THR A 57 -6.46 -11.22 -1.61
CA THR A 57 -6.54 -11.64 -3.02
C THR A 57 -7.10 -10.54 -3.91
N GLY A 58 -6.98 -10.74 -5.23
CA GLY A 58 -7.60 -9.84 -6.21
C GLY A 58 -9.13 -9.73 -6.04
N VAL A 59 -9.81 -10.79 -5.58
CA VAL A 59 -11.26 -10.76 -5.33
C VAL A 59 -11.60 -9.77 -4.22
N MET A 60 -10.83 -9.78 -3.13
CA MET A 60 -10.98 -8.83 -2.02
C MET A 60 -10.68 -7.39 -2.48
N GLY A 61 -9.62 -7.22 -3.27
CA GLY A 61 -9.25 -5.93 -3.86
C GLY A 61 -10.36 -5.34 -4.74
N THR A 62 -10.96 -6.15 -5.61
CA THR A 62 -12.08 -5.72 -6.46
C THR A 62 -13.30 -5.33 -5.62
N ALA A 63 -13.67 -6.12 -4.61
CA ALA A 63 -14.82 -5.81 -3.76
C ALA A 63 -14.67 -4.44 -3.06
N LEU A 64 -13.48 -4.13 -2.55
CA LEU A 64 -13.20 -2.82 -1.96
C LEU A 64 -13.21 -1.69 -3.00
N LEU A 65 -12.65 -1.91 -4.19
CA LEU A 65 -12.63 -0.92 -5.26
C LEU A 65 -14.03 -0.60 -5.78
N ASP A 66 -14.90 -1.61 -5.89
CA ASP A 66 -16.28 -1.46 -6.31
C ASP A 66 -17.05 -0.60 -5.29
N ALA A 67 -16.96 -0.92 -4.00
CA ALA A 67 -17.57 -0.13 -2.94
C ALA A 67 -17.12 1.35 -2.97
N VAL A 68 -15.80 1.61 -3.08
CA VAL A 68 -15.26 2.97 -3.18
C VAL A 68 -15.78 3.68 -4.43
N THR A 69 -15.92 2.97 -5.55
CA THR A 69 -16.45 3.52 -6.80
C THR A 69 -17.91 3.93 -6.64
N ASN A 70 -18.75 3.06 -6.06
CA ASN A 70 -20.17 3.32 -5.85
C ASN A 70 -20.38 4.50 -4.91
N ILE A 71 -19.61 4.56 -3.82
CA ILE A 71 -19.65 5.69 -2.87
C ILE A 71 -19.25 7.00 -3.56
N ALA A 72 -18.07 7.03 -4.18
CA ALA A 72 -17.48 8.28 -4.67
C ALA A 72 -18.10 8.79 -5.97
N ARG A 73 -18.55 7.88 -6.85
CA ARG A 73 -19.08 8.24 -8.17
C ARG A 73 -20.59 8.18 -8.27
N GLU A 74 -21.22 7.23 -7.57
CA GLU A 74 -22.66 6.97 -7.70
C GLU A 74 -23.45 7.55 -6.52
N GLY A 75 -22.77 8.00 -5.46
CA GLY A 75 -23.39 8.56 -4.28
C GLY A 75 -24.14 7.52 -3.44
N ALA A 76 -23.71 6.25 -3.53
CA ALA A 76 -24.24 5.16 -2.73
C ALA A 76 -23.95 5.36 -1.22
N ASP A 77 -24.72 4.69 -0.37
CA ASP A 77 -24.50 4.74 1.07
C ASP A 77 -23.18 4.05 1.44
N ALA A 78 -22.33 4.77 2.17
CA ALA A 78 -21.00 4.28 2.48
C ALA A 78 -20.99 3.08 3.43
N SER A 79 -21.94 2.99 4.36
CA SER A 79 -22.01 1.86 5.28
C SER A 79 -22.44 0.61 4.52
N GLU A 80 -23.49 0.72 3.70
CA GLU A 80 -24.02 -0.41 2.93
C GLU A 80 -22.99 -0.98 1.95
N GLU A 81 -22.31 -0.14 1.19
CA GLU A 81 -21.30 -0.57 0.23
C GLU A 81 -20.09 -1.22 0.91
N LEU A 82 -19.64 -0.67 2.05
CA LEU A 82 -18.55 -1.27 2.82
C LEU A 82 -18.96 -2.59 3.48
N ASP A 83 -20.20 -2.74 3.93
CA ASP A 83 -20.72 -4.00 4.48
C ASP A 83 -20.80 -5.10 3.40
N ILE A 84 -21.19 -4.74 2.17
CA ILE A 84 -21.17 -5.63 1.01
C ILE A 84 -19.73 -6.08 0.71
N ALA A 85 -18.79 -5.14 0.65
CA ALA A 85 -17.38 -5.47 0.41
C ALA A 85 -16.81 -6.35 1.53
N ALA A 86 -17.09 -6.03 2.79
CA ALA A 86 -16.64 -6.81 3.94
C ALA A 86 -17.18 -8.24 3.92
N THR A 87 -18.47 -8.42 3.60
CA THR A 87 -19.07 -9.74 3.42
C THR A 87 -18.34 -10.53 2.34
N ARG A 88 -18.07 -9.90 1.20
CA ARG A 88 -17.37 -10.56 0.09
C ARG A 88 -15.93 -10.94 0.43
N VAL A 89 -15.23 -10.09 1.19
CA VAL A 89 -13.89 -10.37 1.70
C VAL A 89 -13.93 -11.57 2.67
N GLN A 90 -14.92 -11.62 3.56
CA GLN A 90 -15.05 -12.73 4.51
C GLN A 90 -15.33 -14.06 3.81
N GLU A 91 -16.22 -14.10 2.81
CA GLU A 91 -16.47 -15.31 2.01
C GLU A 91 -15.19 -15.84 1.34
N GLU A 92 -14.36 -14.95 0.82
CA GLU A 92 -13.09 -15.32 0.19
C GLU A 92 -12.08 -15.82 1.22
N LEU A 93 -12.00 -15.19 2.40
CA LEU A 93 -11.18 -15.66 3.51
C LEU A 93 -11.62 -17.06 3.95
N ASP A 94 -12.93 -17.29 4.13
CA ASP A 94 -13.48 -18.58 4.51
C ASP A 94 -13.11 -19.65 3.48
N ARG A 95 -13.23 -19.34 2.18
CA ARG A 95 -12.82 -20.24 1.09
C ARG A 95 -11.33 -20.58 1.13
N LEU A 96 -10.47 -19.61 1.44
CA LEU A 96 -9.02 -19.82 1.52
C LEU A 96 -8.59 -20.61 2.75
N LEU A 97 -9.33 -20.48 3.85
CA LEU A 97 -9.00 -21.04 5.16
C LEU A 97 -9.74 -22.35 5.49
N ALA A 98 -10.75 -22.73 4.72
CA ALA A 98 -11.53 -23.97 4.90
C ALA A 98 -10.78 -25.27 4.54
N GLY A 99 -9.46 -25.32 4.76
CA GLY A 99 -8.61 -26.50 4.55
C GLY A 99 -9.06 -27.73 5.34
#